data_AF-A0A8T0CXY0-F1
#
_entry.id   AF-A0A8T0CXY0-F1
#
_cell.length_a   1.000
_cell.length_b   1.000
_cell.length_c   1.000
_cell.angle_alpha   90.00
_cell.angle_beta   90.00
_cell.angle_gamma   90.00
#
_symmetry.space_group_name_H-M   'P 1'
#
loop_
_entity.id
_entity.type
_entity.pdbx_description
1 polymer ?
#
loop_
_entity_poly.entity_id
_entity_poly.type
_entity_poly.pdbx_seq_one_letter_code
_entity_poly.pdbx_strand_id
1 'polypeptide(L)'
;DLVGQLAEDKTSDKLSDTVLQPEQDTPTKTHISVLPHELLLRIFRWAVGNHLDMRVLGKLACVCRGFRLLAYDPCLWRAICIRRWPTLTKHPLAGDVHPPQAFGYATWRDMAIQKPHVLLDGCYLCRISYVRAGEVHFGVYYRPMHLVVYYRGIRFYPDGRVSMLTSSHTPNAVVAALGKQGVYASDYHHSGTLTGSTTTPDNPLDGTMQDSLCDAGGGFLQGHYVLDDSNV
;
A
#
# COMPACT_ATOMS: atom_id res chain seq x y z
N ASP A 1 23.12 -72.39 60.87
CA ASP A 1 24.42 -71.74 60.98
C ASP A 1 25.24 -71.91 59.72
N LEU A 2 25.63 -70.77 59.12
CA LEU A 2 26.77 -70.47 58.22
C LEU A 2 27.12 -71.45 57.06
N VAL A 3 27.48 -71.08 55.83
CA VAL A 3 27.85 -69.82 55.14
C VAL A 3 28.05 -70.14 53.63
N GLY A 4 27.96 -69.12 52.77
CA GLY A 4 28.72 -69.02 51.49
C GLY A 4 27.97 -69.47 50.22
N GLN A 5 27.47 -68.58 49.35
CA GLN A 5 28.10 -67.65 48.40
C GLN A 5 28.18 -68.18 46.95
N LEU A 6 27.67 -67.33 46.04
CA LEU A 6 27.99 -67.13 44.60
C LEU A 6 27.40 -68.09 43.55
N ALA A 7 26.48 -67.55 42.75
CA ALA A 7 26.75 -67.26 41.34
C ALA A 7 25.62 -66.39 40.76
N GLU A 8 26.00 -65.28 40.14
CA GLU A 8 25.13 -64.45 39.31
C GLU A 8 24.63 -65.26 38.11
N ASP A 9 23.36 -65.09 37.72
CA ASP A 9 23.08 -65.03 36.29
C ASP A 9 21.95 -64.04 35.98
N LYS A 10 22.25 -63.19 35.01
CA LYS A 10 21.44 -62.08 34.52
C LYS A 10 20.62 -62.60 33.35
N THR A 11 19.29 -62.50 33.40
CA THR A 11 18.51 -62.33 32.17
C THR A 11 17.20 -61.59 32.44
N SER A 12 17.30 -60.28 32.21
CA SER A 12 16.26 -59.28 31.92
C SER A 12 14.79 -59.69 32.03
N ASP A 13 14.13 -59.13 33.05
CA ASP A 13 12.70 -58.89 33.03
C ASP A 13 12.37 -57.87 31.93
N LYS A 14 11.58 -58.30 30.93
CA LYS A 14 10.91 -57.40 29.99
C LYS A 14 9.76 -56.70 30.72
N LEU A 15 10.08 -55.61 31.42
CA LEU A 15 9.11 -54.56 31.70
C LEU A 15 8.81 -53.83 30.39
N SER A 16 7.64 -54.11 29.82
CA SER A 16 7.11 -53.34 28.70
C SER A 16 6.83 -51.92 29.17
N ASP A 17 7.81 -51.04 28.97
CA ASP A 17 7.60 -49.59 28.94
C ASP A 17 6.45 -49.33 27.96
N THR A 18 5.28 -49.02 28.52
CA THR A 18 4.15 -48.52 27.75
C THR A 18 4.48 -47.07 27.45
N VAL A 19 5.34 -46.88 26.45
CA VAL A 19 5.66 -45.57 25.91
C VAL A 19 4.35 -44.97 25.40
N LEU A 20 3.87 -43.94 26.10
CA LEU A 20 2.80 -43.08 25.60
C LEU A 20 3.27 -42.49 24.27
N GLN A 21 2.78 -43.05 23.17
CA GLN A 21 3.01 -42.47 21.86
C GLN A 21 2.31 -41.11 21.83
N PRO A 22 2.97 -40.03 21.38
CA PRO A 22 2.27 -38.79 21.12
C PRO A 22 1.20 -39.09 20.08
N GLU A 23 -0.04 -38.71 20.39
CA GLU A 23 -1.16 -38.70 19.44
C GLU A 23 -0.72 -37.91 18.21
N GLN A 24 -0.25 -38.61 17.18
CA GLN A 24 -0.01 -38.04 15.87
C GLN A 24 -1.36 -37.88 15.20
N ASP A 25 -2.13 -36.90 15.66
CA ASP A 25 -3.18 -36.29 14.85
C ASP A 25 -2.49 -35.65 13.65
N THR A 26 -2.29 -36.41 12.57
CA THR A 26 -1.99 -35.80 11.28
C THR A 26 -3.18 -34.90 11.00
N PRO A 27 -3.03 -33.56 10.97
CA PRO A 27 -4.16 -32.69 10.73
C PRO A 27 -4.70 -33.07 9.35
N THR A 28 -5.92 -33.61 9.32
CA THR A 28 -6.58 -33.99 8.09
C THR A 28 -6.67 -32.73 7.24
N LYS A 29 -5.88 -32.69 6.16
CA LYS A 29 -5.82 -31.51 5.29
C LYS A 29 -7.17 -31.39 4.58
N THR A 30 -8.00 -30.46 5.03
CA THR A 30 -9.29 -30.17 4.42
C THR A 30 -9.12 -29.12 3.32
N HIS A 31 -9.81 -29.31 2.20
CA HIS A 31 -9.76 -28.38 1.08
C HIS A 31 -10.61 -27.13 1.39
N ILE A 32 -10.17 -25.95 0.93
CA ILE A 32 -10.87 -24.68 1.21
C ILE A 32 -12.31 -24.62 0.69
N SER A 33 -12.67 -25.44 -0.31
CA SER A 33 -14.04 -25.53 -0.82
C SER A 33 -15.02 -26.21 0.11
N VAL A 34 -14.55 -26.88 1.17
CA VAL A 34 -15.40 -27.51 2.19
C VAL A 34 -16.03 -26.46 3.10
N LEU A 35 -15.47 -25.24 3.14
CA LEU A 35 -16.00 -24.17 3.97
C LEU A 35 -17.35 -23.65 3.42
N PRO A 36 -18.33 -23.40 4.30
CA PRO A 36 -19.54 -22.66 3.97
C PRO A 36 -19.25 -21.29 3.35
N HIS A 37 -20.17 -20.79 2.53
CA HIS A 37 -19.97 -19.56 1.77
C HIS A 37 -19.78 -18.33 2.68
N GLU A 38 -20.41 -18.32 3.86
CA GLU A 38 -20.36 -17.25 4.85
C GLU A 38 -18.94 -17.10 5.42
N LEU A 39 -18.28 -18.24 5.67
CA LEU A 39 -16.91 -18.25 6.15
C LEU A 39 -15.95 -17.78 5.06
N LEU A 40 -16.17 -18.21 3.80
CA LEU A 40 -15.38 -17.71 2.67
C LEU A 40 -15.58 -16.19 2.47
N LEU A 41 -16.80 -15.67 2.59
CA LEU A 41 -17.06 -14.23 2.55
C LEU A 41 -16.38 -13.48 3.70
N ARG A 42 -16.34 -14.07 4.90
CA ARG A 42 -15.60 -13.51 6.04
C ARG A 42 -14.11 -13.46 5.76
N ILE A 43 -13.54 -14.53 5.19
CA ILE A 43 -12.14 -14.59 4.75
C ILE A 43 -11.88 -13.52 3.68
N PHE A 44 -12.79 -13.33 2.72
CA PHE A 44 -12.65 -12.28 1.71
C PHE A 44 -12.66 -10.89 2.34
N ARG A 45 -13.59 -10.60 3.26
CA ARG A 45 -13.59 -9.32 4.00
C ARG A 45 -12.29 -9.10 4.77
N TRP A 46 -11.74 -10.14 5.37
CA TRP A 46 -10.46 -10.06 6.08
C TRP A 46 -9.28 -9.85 5.11
N ALA A 47 -9.22 -10.60 4.01
CA ALA A 47 -8.15 -10.54 3.02
C ALA A 47 -8.07 -9.17 2.33
N VAL A 48 -9.23 -8.56 2.08
CA VAL A 48 -9.35 -7.22 1.48
C VAL A 48 -9.00 -6.12 2.51
N GLY A 49 -8.99 -6.46 3.80
CA GLY A 49 -8.49 -5.64 4.90
C GLY A 49 -9.33 -4.39 5.18
N ASN A 50 -8.81 -3.53 6.07
CA ASN A 50 -9.47 -2.28 6.45
C ASN A 50 -9.61 -1.28 5.29
N HIS A 51 -8.75 -1.38 4.28
CA HIS A 51 -8.73 -0.45 3.14
C HIS A 51 -9.63 -0.91 1.98
N LEU A 52 -10.24 -2.08 2.09
CA LEU A 52 -11.13 -2.63 1.08
C LEU A 52 -10.49 -2.61 -0.34
N ASP A 53 -9.26 -3.11 -0.45
CA ASP A 53 -8.48 -3.14 -1.70
C ASP A 53 -9.13 -4.00 -2.80
N MET A 54 -9.51 -3.32 -3.88
CA MET A 54 -10.10 -3.91 -5.08
C MET A 54 -9.13 -4.82 -5.85
N ARG A 55 -7.81 -4.63 -5.71
CA ARG A 55 -6.81 -5.47 -6.41
C ARG A 55 -6.76 -6.88 -5.84
N VAL A 56 -6.81 -7.00 -4.52
CA VAL A 56 -6.92 -8.31 -3.84
C VAL A 56 -8.19 -9.03 -4.29
N LEU A 57 -9.30 -8.30 -4.35
CA LEU A 57 -10.58 -8.84 -4.83
C LEU A 57 -10.51 -9.33 -6.28
N GLY A 58 -9.83 -8.57 -7.15
CA GLY A 58 -9.55 -8.96 -8.54
C GLY A 58 -8.70 -10.23 -8.63
N LYS A 59 -7.65 -10.35 -7.82
CA LYS A 59 -6.81 -11.57 -7.74
C LYS A 59 -7.62 -12.78 -7.27
N LEU A 60 -8.43 -12.62 -6.22
CA LEU A 60 -9.31 -13.67 -5.72
C LEU A 60 -10.31 -14.12 -6.79
N ALA A 61 -10.92 -13.18 -7.52
CA ALA A 61 -11.87 -13.48 -8.60
C ALA A 61 -11.26 -14.26 -9.79
N CYS A 62 -9.94 -14.29 -9.91
CA CYS A 62 -9.22 -15.03 -10.95
C CYS A 62 -8.89 -16.48 -10.54
N VAL A 63 -9.05 -16.87 -9.28
CA VAL A 63 -8.68 -18.21 -8.79
C VAL A 63 -9.62 -19.29 -9.33
N CYS A 64 -10.93 -19.12 -9.15
CA CYS A 64 -11.94 -20.08 -9.61
C CYS A 64 -13.31 -19.42 -9.78
N ARG A 65 -14.27 -20.15 -10.38
CA ARG A 65 -15.64 -19.66 -10.57
C ARG A 65 -16.34 -19.32 -9.24
N GLY A 66 -16.15 -20.13 -8.20
CA GLY A 66 -16.72 -19.88 -6.87
C GLY A 66 -16.17 -18.59 -6.26
N PHE A 67 -14.85 -18.39 -6.32
CA PHE A 67 -14.22 -17.17 -5.82
C PHE A 67 -14.63 -15.94 -6.61
N ARG A 68 -14.86 -16.07 -7.92
CA ARG A 68 -15.42 -14.98 -8.73
C ARG A 68 -16.80 -14.55 -8.26
N LEU A 69 -17.68 -15.49 -7.94
CA LEU A 69 -19.02 -15.19 -7.41
C LEU A 69 -18.92 -14.50 -6.04
N LEU A 70 -18.09 -15.02 -5.14
CA LEU A 70 -17.87 -14.43 -3.81
C LEU A 70 -17.23 -13.03 -3.89
N ALA A 71 -16.28 -12.85 -4.81
CA ALA A 71 -15.64 -11.55 -5.03
C ALA A 71 -16.65 -10.50 -5.53
N TYR A 72 -17.72 -10.93 -6.18
CA TYR A 72 -18.73 -10.06 -6.77
C TYR A 72 -19.95 -9.87 -5.85
N ASP A 73 -19.83 -10.28 -4.59
CA ASP A 73 -20.87 -10.09 -3.57
C ASP A 73 -21.21 -8.59 -3.38
N PRO A 74 -22.49 -8.19 -3.51
CA PRO A 74 -22.88 -6.79 -3.46
C PRO A 74 -22.59 -6.12 -2.11
N CYS A 75 -22.53 -6.86 -1.00
CA CYS A 75 -22.21 -6.29 0.31
C CYS A 75 -20.75 -5.84 0.41
N LEU A 76 -19.82 -6.55 -0.25
CA LEU A 76 -18.42 -6.12 -0.38
C LEU A 76 -18.32 -4.81 -1.16
N TRP A 77 -18.96 -4.74 -2.33
CA TRP A 77 -18.92 -3.55 -3.19
C TRP A 77 -19.63 -2.34 -2.56
N ARG A 78 -20.70 -2.56 -1.81
CA ARG A 78 -21.34 -1.53 -0.98
C ARG A 78 -20.38 -0.98 0.07
N ALA A 79 -19.67 -1.85 0.79
CA ALA A 79 -18.71 -1.43 1.80
C ALA A 79 -17.55 -0.61 1.17
N ILE A 80 -17.05 -1.04 0.00
CA ILE A 80 -16.04 -0.30 -0.78
C ILE A 80 -16.54 1.11 -1.11
N CYS A 81 -17.76 1.22 -1.65
CA CYS A 81 -18.33 2.51 -2.03
C CYS A 81 -18.53 3.44 -0.83
N ILE A 82 -19.13 2.96 0.26
CA ILE A 82 -19.38 3.77 1.46
C ILE A 82 -18.06 4.26 2.06
N ARG A 83 -17.01 3.43 2.04
CA ARG A 83 -15.70 3.84 2.56
C ARG A 83 -15.03 4.86 1.65
N ARG A 84 -15.11 4.69 0.33
CA ARG A 84 -14.49 5.58 -0.65
C ARG A 84 -15.22 6.91 -0.77
N TRP A 85 -16.53 6.92 -0.59
CA TRP A 85 -17.39 8.10 -0.62
C TRP A 85 -18.31 8.08 0.61
N PRO A 86 -17.83 8.54 1.77
CA PRO A 86 -18.60 8.56 3.02
C PRO A 86 -19.87 9.41 2.93
N THR A 87 -19.92 10.37 2.00
CA THR A 87 -21.07 11.24 1.73
C THR A 87 -22.26 10.51 1.11
N LEU A 88 -22.06 9.29 0.57
CA LEU A 88 -23.15 8.48 0.00
C LEU A 88 -24.27 8.20 1.00
N THR A 89 -23.94 8.10 2.30
CA THR A 89 -24.93 7.87 3.35
C THR A 89 -25.68 9.13 3.76
N LYS A 90 -25.15 10.31 3.44
CA LYS A 90 -25.75 11.62 3.75
C LYS A 90 -26.61 12.15 2.62
N HIS A 91 -26.56 11.53 1.44
CA HIS A 91 -27.30 12.00 0.28
C HIS A 91 -28.82 11.92 0.53
N PRO A 92 -29.60 12.96 0.19
CA PRO A 92 -31.05 13.00 0.47
C PRO A 92 -31.83 11.82 -0.08
N LEU A 93 -31.40 11.28 -1.23
CA LEU A 93 -32.04 10.13 -1.89
C LEU A 93 -31.62 8.76 -1.30
N ALA A 94 -30.71 8.71 -0.33
CA ALA A 94 -30.21 7.44 0.23
C ALA A 94 -31.26 6.68 1.05
N GLY A 95 -32.35 7.33 1.46
CA GLY A 95 -33.48 6.71 2.18
C GLY A 95 -34.51 6.03 1.27
N ASP A 96 -34.74 6.56 0.07
CA ASP A 96 -35.87 6.16 -0.78
C ASP A 96 -35.46 5.29 -1.99
N VAL A 97 -34.19 5.38 -2.43
CA VAL A 97 -33.68 4.66 -3.61
C VAL A 97 -32.37 3.96 -3.28
N HIS A 98 -32.17 2.77 -3.85
CA HIS A 98 -30.89 2.07 -3.75
C HIS A 98 -29.74 3.00 -4.23
N PRO A 99 -28.72 3.31 -3.39
CA PRO A 99 -27.84 4.47 -3.61
C PRO A 99 -27.15 4.52 -4.98
N PRO A 100 -26.61 3.43 -5.55
CA PRO A 100 -26.04 3.44 -6.90
C PRO A 100 -26.95 4.09 -7.95
N GLN A 101 -28.25 3.78 -7.94
CA GLN A 101 -29.23 4.29 -8.90
C GLN A 101 -29.48 5.79 -8.71
N ALA A 102 -29.46 6.28 -7.47
CA ALA A 102 -29.57 7.71 -7.20
C ALA A 102 -28.42 8.52 -7.82
N PHE A 103 -27.26 7.89 -8.02
CA PHE A 103 -26.10 8.47 -8.69
C PHE A 103 -25.96 8.05 -10.17
N GLY A 104 -26.96 7.39 -10.75
CA GLY A 104 -26.97 6.97 -12.15
C GLY A 104 -26.22 5.67 -12.48
N TYR A 105 -25.90 4.85 -11.48
CA TYR A 105 -25.21 3.56 -11.65
C TYR A 105 -26.14 2.36 -11.46
N ALA A 106 -25.89 1.28 -12.20
CA ALA A 106 -26.74 0.08 -12.13
C ALA A 106 -26.51 -0.75 -10.86
N THR A 107 -25.27 -0.85 -10.38
CA THR A 107 -24.89 -1.67 -9.21
C THR A 107 -23.80 -0.99 -8.38
N TRP A 108 -23.60 -1.45 -7.15
CA TRP A 108 -22.47 -0.99 -6.30
C TRP A 108 -21.11 -1.23 -6.95
N ARG A 109 -20.94 -2.37 -7.63
CA ARG A 109 -19.71 -2.67 -8.35
C ARG A 109 -19.47 -1.71 -9.50
N ASP A 110 -20.53 -1.44 -10.26
CA ASP A 110 -20.50 -0.51 -11.38
C ASP A 110 -20.08 0.89 -10.91
N MET A 111 -20.71 1.38 -9.85
CA MET A 111 -20.34 2.63 -9.18
C MET A 111 -18.89 2.62 -8.69
N ALA A 112 -18.43 1.56 -8.02
CA ALA A 112 -17.07 1.47 -7.49
C ALA A 112 -15.99 1.58 -8.57
N ILE A 113 -16.29 1.09 -9.78
CA ILE A 113 -15.38 1.09 -10.93
C ILE A 113 -15.47 2.41 -11.69
N GLN A 114 -16.68 2.87 -12.01
CA GLN A 114 -16.90 3.98 -12.93
C GLN A 114 -16.86 5.36 -12.24
N LYS A 115 -17.32 5.46 -10.99
CA LYS A 115 -17.36 6.75 -10.30
C LYS A 115 -15.93 7.27 -10.09
N PRO A 116 -15.63 8.52 -10.49
CA PRO A 116 -14.31 9.10 -10.30
C PRO A 116 -13.86 9.09 -8.83
N HIS A 117 -12.60 8.68 -8.61
CA HIS A 117 -11.99 8.64 -7.29
C HIS A 117 -10.46 8.72 -7.37
N VAL A 118 -9.86 9.01 -6.22
CA VAL A 118 -8.41 8.96 -6.03
C VAL A 118 -7.92 7.51 -5.99
N LEU A 119 -6.91 7.21 -6.79
CA LEU A 119 -6.19 5.95 -6.82
C LEU A 119 -5.09 5.97 -5.75
N LEU A 120 -5.19 5.02 -4.82
CA LEU A 120 -4.24 4.88 -3.70
C LEU A 120 -3.07 3.95 -4.04
N ASP A 121 -3.19 3.23 -5.15
CA ASP A 121 -2.18 2.28 -5.62
C ASP A 121 -1.53 2.77 -6.92
N GLY A 122 -0.94 3.94 -6.84
CA GLY A 122 -0.29 4.59 -7.97
C GLY A 122 0.24 5.97 -7.60
N CYS A 123 0.71 6.68 -8.60
CA CYS A 123 1.02 8.10 -8.48
C CYS A 123 0.51 8.84 -9.72
N TYR A 124 0.08 10.06 -9.49
CA TYR A 124 -0.31 11.01 -10.53
C TYR A 124 0.93 11.77 -10.93
N LEU A 125 1.22 11.86 -12.22
CA LEU A 125 2.38 12.56 -12.73
C LEU A 125 1.96 13.64 -13.73
N CYS A 126 2.41 14.86 -13.50
CA CYS A 126 2.19 15.99 -14.39
C CYS A 126 3.54 16.44 -14.97
N ARG A 127 3.64 16.56 -16.30
CA ARG A 127 4.76 17.20 -16.97
C ARG A 127 4.48 18.69 -17.09
N ILE A 128 5.42 19.50 -16.61
CA ILE A 128 5.34 20.95 -16.70
C ILE A 128 6.52 21.42 -17.52
N SER A 129 6.24 22.28 -18.50
CA SER A 129 7.29 22.85 -19.34
C SER A 129 7.04 24.33 -19.61
N TYR A 130 8.09 25.13 -19.51
CA TYR A 130 8.06 26.55 -19.84
C TYR A 130 9.37 26.96 -20.50
N VAL A 131 9.34 28.05 -21.25
CA VAL A 131 10.52 28.60 -21.90
C VAL A 131 11.03 29.78 -21.06
N ARG A 132 12.33 29.83 -20.79
CA ARG A 132 12.97 30.98 -20.14
C ARG A 132 14.17 31.47 -20.95
N ALA A 133 14.42 32.78 -20.87
CA ALA A 133 15.66 33.34 -21.41
C ALA A 133 16.87 32.78 -20.65
N GLY A 134 17.93 32.46 -21.38
CA GLY A 134 19.23 32.13 -20.83
C GLY A 134 20.03 33.37 -20.44
N GLU A 135 21.21 33.14 -19.88
CA GLU A 135 22.10 34.21 -19.45
C GLU A 135 22.66 35.00 -20.64
N VAL A 136 22.61 36.32 -20.56
CA VAL A 136 23.05 37.21 -21.63
C VAL A 136 24.55 37.48 -21.48
N HIS A 137 25.37 36.49 -21.85
CA HIS A 137 26.84 36.61 -21.74
C HIS A 137 27.53 37.01 -23.05
N PHE A 138 26.87 36.86 -24.22
CA PHE A 138 27.50 37.04 -25.53
C PHE A 138 26.78 38.09 -26.40
N GLY A 139 26.97 39.37 -26.09
CA GLY A 139 26.55 40.48 -26.97
C GLY A 139 25.06 40.57 -27.30
N VAL A 140 24.69 41.50 -28.17
CA VAL A 140 23.27 41.81 -28.52
C VAL A 140 22.66 40.74 -29.46
N TYR A 141 23.50 39.98 -30.17
CA TYR A 141 23.07 39.06 -31.24
C TYR A 141 22.76 37.63 -30.77
N TYR A 142 23.12 37.27 -29.54
CA TYR A 142 22.87 35.93 -29.01
C TYR A 142 21.92 36.01 -27.80
N ARG A 143 20.67 35.57 -28.01
CA ARG A 143 19.64 35.45 -26.96
C ARG A 143 19.29 33.98 -26.77
N PRO A 144 20.03 33.24 -25.92
CA PRO A 144 19.74 31.84 -25.70
C PRO A 144 18.36 31.69 -25.05
N MET A 145 17.59 30.69 -25.49
CA MET A 145 16.30 30.34 -24.90
C MET A 145 16.38 28.88 -24.41
N HIS A 146 15.93 28.63 -23.19
CA HIS A 146 15.92 27.32 -22.58
C HIS A 146 14.49 26.81 -22.46
N LEU A 147 14.24 25.60 -22.97
CA LEU A 147 13.05 24.85 -22.63
C LEU A 147 13.29 24.10 -21.32
N VAL A 148 12.65 24.57 -20.25
CA VAL A 148 12.69 23.90 -18.95
C VAL A 148 11.55 22.89 -18.90
N VAL A 149 11.87 21.65 -18.53
CA VAL A 149 10.90 20.57 -18.32
C VAL A 149 11.14 19.99 -16.94
N TYR A 150 10.07 19.85 -16.17
CA TYR A 150 10.09 19.16 -14.90
C TYR A 150 8.78 18.41 -14.69
N TYR A 151 8.75 17.53 -13.70
CA TYR A 151 7.61 16.71 -13.36
C TYR A 151 7.16 16.98 -11.93
N ARG A 152 5.85 16.98 -11.72
CA ARG A 152 5.24 16.97 -10.39
C ARG A 152 4.48 15.67 -10.21
N GLY A 153 4.98 14.82 -9.32
CA GLY A 153 4.33 13.59 -8.93
C GLY A 153 3.56 13.76 -7.62
N ILE A 154 2.37 13.17 -7.51
CA ILE A 154 1.57 13.13 -6.27
C ILE A 154 1.15 11.68 -6.02
N ARG A 155 1.31 11.19 -4.79
CA ARG A 155 0.90 9.86 -4.34
C ARG A 155 0.02 9.98 -3.12
N PHE A 156 -1.15 9.35 -3.18
CA PHE A 156 -2.10 9.26 -2.07
C PHE A 156 -1.98 7.89 -1.41
N TYR A 157 -2.12 7.87 -0.09
CA TYR A 157 -2.00 6.65 0.70
C TYR A 157 -3.31 6.34 1.44
N PRO A 158 -3.62 5.05 1.66
CA PRO A 158 -4.87 4.65 2.33
C PRO A 158 -5.04 5.11 3.78
N ASP A 159 -3.97 5.60 4.41
CA ASP A 159 -3.95 6.19 5.75
C ASP A 159 -4.23 7.70 5.75
N GLY A 160 -4.53 8.28 4.59
CA GLY A 160 -4.81 9.71 4.44
C GLY A 160 -3.56 10.56 4.22
N ARG A 161 -2.36 9.97 4.14
CA ARG A 161 -1.15 10.72 3.77
C ARG A 161 -1.13 11.01 2.28
N VAL A 162 -0.49 12.11 1.92
CA VAL A 162 -0.15 12.48 0.54
C VAL A 162 1.32 12.88 0.48
N SER A 163 2.01 12.42 -0.56
CA SER A 163 3.38 12.85 -0.89
C SER A 163 3.39 13.50 -2.26
N MET A 164 4.09 14.62 -2.38
CA MET A 164 4.30 15.32 -3.63
C MET A 164 5.79 15.53 -3.86
N LEU A 165 6.25 15.28 -5.07
CA LEU A 165 7.64 15.51 -5.48
C LEU A 165 7.62 16.35 -6.76
N THR A 166 8.27 17.50 -6.73
CA THR A 166 8.60 18.25 -7.94
C THR A 166 10.05 17.96 -8.28
N SER A 167 10.38 17.57 -9.51
CA SER A 167 11.75 17.23 -9.90
C SER A 167 11.97 17.35 -11.41
N SER A 168 13.18 17.72 -11.82
CA SER A 168 13.61 17.75 -13.23
C SER A 168 14.07 16.39 -13.77
N HIS A 169 14.15 15.37 -12.90
CA HIS A 169 14.51 14.01 -13.30
C HIS A 169 13.43 13.34 -14.17
N THR A 170 13.78 12.20 -14.77
CA THR A 170 12.86 11.45 -15.64
C THR A 170 11.60 11.00 -14.88
N PRO A 171 10.46 10.82 -15.57
CA PRO A 171 9.22 10.33 -14.98
C PRO A 171 9.40 9.12 -14.06
N ASN A 172 10.16 8.12 -14.51
CA ASN A 172 10.38 6.88 -13.76
C ASN A 172 11.16 7.13 -12.46
N ALA A 173 12.10 8.07 -12.45
CA ALA A 173 12.83 8.45 -11.25
C ALA A 173 11.89 9.12 -10.23
N VAL A 174 11.00 10.01 -10.67
CA VAL A 174 10.00 10.65 -9.80
C VAL A 174 9.02 9.62 -9.21
N VAL A 175 8.55 8.68 -10.03
CA VAL A 175 7.68 7.58 -9.61
C VAL A 175 8.40 6.68 -8.58
N ALA A 176 9.64 6.30 -8.85
CA ALA A 176 10.44 5.47 -7.96
C ALA A 176 10.70 6.17 -6.61
N ALA A 177 11.02 7.46 -6.64
CA ALA A 177 11.21 8.28 -5.45
C ALA A 177 9.95 8.34 -4.58
N LEU A 178 8.78 8.55 -5.20
CA LEU A 178 7.49 8.52 -4.51
C LEU A 178 7.08 7.12 -4.02
N GLY A 179 7.70 6.05 -4.54
CA GLY A 179 7.46 4.67 -4.13
C GLY A 179 8.22 4.24 -2.88
N LYS A 180 9.30 4.94 -2.52
CA LYS A 180 10.12 4.65 -1.32
C LYS A 180 9.40 5.14 -0.06
N GLN A 181 8.40 4.40 0.42
CA GLN A 181 7.84 4.65 1.75
C GLN A 181 8.90 4.33 2.81
N GLY A 182 9.37 5.35 3.54
CA GLY A 182 10.15 5.14 4.77
C GLY A 182 11.44 5.97 4.92
N VAL A 183 11.98 6.59 3.85
CA VAL A 183 13.26 7.32 3.97
C VAL A 183 13.07 8.79 4.35
N TYR A 184 11.94 9.40 4.00
CA TYR A 184 11.69 10.84 4.28
C TYR A 184 10.74 11.09 5.46
N ALA A 185 10.27 10.05 6.15
CA ALA A 185 9.24 10.17 7.19
C ALA A 185 9.79 10.44 8.60
N SER A 186 11.11 10.39 8.82
CA SER A 186 11.66 10.46 10.18
C SER A 186 12.24 11.82 10.61
N ASP A 187 12.45 12.79 9.71
CA ASP A 187 13.28 13.96 10.03
C ASP A 187 12.57 15.32 10.10
N TYR A 188 11.25 15.39 9.88
CA TYR A 188 10.49 16.64 9.97
C TYR A 188 9.49 16.67 11.13
N HIS A 189 10.00 16.38 12.33
CA HIS A 189 9.34 16.75 13.59
C HIS A 189 10.23 17.71 14.40
N HIS A 190 10.60 18.87 13.84
CA HIS A 190 10.84 20.05 14.68
C HIS A 190 10.72 21.39 13.94
N SER A 191 10.26 22.36 14.72
CA SER A 191 10.05 23.78 14.49
C SER A 191 10.93 24.45 13.43
N GLY A 192 10.32 25.30 12.62
CA GLY A 192 11.03 26.14 11.66
C GLY A 192 12.10 27.01 12.31
N THR A 193 13.31 26.97 11.77
CA THR A 193 14.25 28.09 11.76
C THR A 193 15.21 27.87 10.58
N LEU A 194 15.24 28.83 9.65
CA LEU A 194 16.23 28.89 8.58
C LEU A 194 17.57 29.30 9.19
N THR A 195 18.59 28.46 9.09
CA THR A 195 19.99 28.88 9.24
C THR A 195 20.82 28.22 8.16
N GLY A 196 21.34 29.05 7.24
CA GLY A 196 22.38 28.63 6.31
C GLY A 196 23.70 28.46 7.05
N SER A 197 24.50 27.48 6.63
CA SER A 197 25.91 27.41 6.99
C SER A 197 26.72 26.70 5.92
N THR A 198 27.67 27.47 5.38
CA THR A 198 28.85 27.11 4.61
C THR A 198 29.78 26.18 5.42
N THR A 199 30.32 25.10 4.84
CA THR A 199 31.65 24.57 5.19
C THR A 199 32.23 23.68 4.08
N THR A 200 33.56 23.77 3.98
CA THR A 200 34.55 23.27 3.02
C THR A 200 34.74 21.73 2.96
N PRO A 201 35.44 21.20 1.93
CA PRO A 201 35.63 19.76 1.72
C PRO A 201 36.83 19.23 2.52
N ASP A 202 36.79 17.97 2.96
CA ASP A 202 37.95 17.05 3.13
C ASP A 202 37.56 15.79 3.93
N ASN A 203 37.15 14.72 3.26
CA ASN A 203 37.69 13.34 3.38
C ASN A 203 36.77 12.31 2.68
N PRO A 204 37.34 11.31 1.98
CA PRO A 204 36.59 10.23 1.34
C PRO A 204 36.44 9.03 2.28
N LEU A 205 35.44 8.17 2.02
CA LEU A 205 35.09 6.91 2.70
C LEU A 205 33.92 6.98 3.69
N ASP A 206 32.71 7.21 3.17
CA ASP A 206 31.60 6.29 3.46
C ASP A 206 30.54 6.42 2.35
N GLY A 207 30.31 5.33 1.63
CA GLY A 207 29.48 5.28 0.43
C GLY A 207 28.00 5.20 0.77
N THR A 208 27.47 6.18 1.50
CA THR A 208 26.02 6.38 1.55
C THR A 208 25.65 7.21 0.33
N MET A 209 25.15 6.57 -0.73
CA MET A 209 24.49 7.29 -1.82
C MET A 209 23.29 8.03 -1.22
N GLN A 210 23.52 9.27 -0.83
CA GLN A 210 22.49 10.23 -0.52
C GLN A 210 21.76 10.45 -1.84
N ASP A 211 20.61 9.80 -2.02
CA ASP A 211 19.81 9.85 -3.25
C ASP A 211 19.43 11.33 -3.51
N SER A 212 20.26 12.00 -4.30
CA SER A 212 20.26 13.43 -4.68
C SER A 212 19.07 13.82 -5.56
N LEU A 213 17.87 13.39 -5.22
CA LEU A 213 16.65 13.83 -5.89
C LEU A 213 16.15 15.19 -5.37
N CYS A 214 16.59 15.57 -4.16
CA CYS A 214 16.38 16.89 -3.56
C CYS A 214 17.39 17.95 -4.03
N ASP A 215 18.58 17.53 -4.47
CA ASP A 215 19.67 18.45 -4.86
C ASP A 215 19.40 19.15 -6.21
N ALA A 216 18.48 18.61 -7.01
CA ALA A 216 18.08 19.15 -8.31
C ALA A 216 17.00 20.27 -8.24
N GLY A 217 16.87 20.96 -7.10
CA GLY A 217 15.94 22.09 -6.94
C GLY A 217 14.46 21.69 -6.85
N GLY A 218 14.20 20.43 -6.51
CA GLY A 218 12.89 19.83 -6.46
C GLY A 218 12.38 19.62 -5.03
N GLY A 219 11.28 20.29 -4.64
CA GLY A 219 10.70 20.14 -3.31
C GLY A 219 9.95 18.82 -3.14
N PHE A 220 10.29 18.05 -2.10
CA PHE A 220 9.45 16.99 -1.57
C PHE A 220 8.54 17.56 -0.49
N LEU A 221 7.24 17.30 -0.59
CA LEU A 221 6.24 17.74 0.36
C LEU A 221 5.41 16.54 0.81
N GLN A 222 5.11 16.49 2.10
CA GLN A 222 4.25 15.48 2.69
C GLN A 222 3.15 16.15 3.50
N GLY A 223 1.96 15.58 3.49
CA GLY A 223 0.83 16.09 4.25
C GLY A 223 -0.27 15.04 4.40
N HIS A 224 -1.43 15.50 4.85
CA HIS A 224 -2.65 14.71 4.91
C HIS A 224 -3.70 15.29 3.96
N TYR A 225 -4.45 14.41 3.31
CA TYR A 225 -5.56 14.81 2.44
C TYR A 225 -6.89 14.46 3.10
N VAL A 226 -7.88 15.32 2.87
CA VAL A 226 -9.28 15.07 3.18
C VAL A 226 -10.04 15.20 1.87
N LEU A 227 -10.81 14.17 1.51
CA LEU A 227 -11.70 14.24 0.37
C LEU A 227 -12.98 14.93 0.83
N ASP A 228 -13.20 16.13 0.32
CA ASP A 228 -14.45 16.86 0.50
C ASP A 228 -15.27 16.73 -0.79
N ASP A 229 -16.46 16.13 -0.69
CA ASP A 229 -17.39 16.10 -1.82
C ASP A 229 -18.19 17.41 -1.77
N SER A 230 -17.76 18.41 -2.54
CA SER A 230 -18.36 19.75 -2.58
C SER A 230 -19.82 19.79 -3.07
N ASN A 231 -20.39 18.64 -3.43
CA ASN A 231 -21.69 18.48 -4.08
C ASN A 231 -22.73 17.77 -3.19
N VAL A 232 -22.53 17.76 -1.87
CA VAL A 232 -23.54 17.29 -0.88
C VAL A 232 -23.84 18.39 0.12
#